data_AF-U9UDC0-F1
#
_entry.id   AF-U9UDC0-F1
#
_cell.length_a   1.000
_cell.length_b   1.000
_cell.length_c   1.000
_cell.angle_alpha   90.00
_cell.angle_beta   90.00
_cell.angle_gamma   90.00
#
_symmetry.space_group_name_H-M   'P 1'
#
loop_
_entity.id
_entity.type
_entity.pdbx_description
1 polymer ?
#
loop_
_entity_poly.entity_id
_entity_poly.type
_entity_poly.pdbx_seq_one_letter_code
_entity_poly.pdbx_strand_id
1 'polypeptide(L)'
;MRYNKIFTIFPICLIYFLVIASPISLPEFDLENIEKAATSAPTTSAPSSSSSSSPSAAIAVFTNPSNSSTAVTGQIKFTKTSQNKTNVSGKLDSGIFDKVAANYQFKIVDRSKILIYDLTTDGLNKWSVNSTGTTPFQHDFDKLLISKIVDQFFEISHHKKGIVSMTIVKSI
;
A
#
# COMPACT_ATOMS: atom_id res chain seq x y z
N MET A 1 -44.95 -4.67 32.63
CA MET A 1 -43.84 -5.11 33.50
C MET A 1 -43.49 -6.56 33.20
N ARG A 2 -42.29 -6.81 32.68
CA ARG A 2 -41.45 -8.00 32.95
C ARG A 2 -40.18 -7.84 32.11
N TYR A 3 -39.14 -7.35 32.78
CA TYR A 3 -37.78 -7.21 32.26
C TYR A 3 -37.09 -8.58 32.34
N ASN A 4 -36.63 -9.13 31.21
CA ASN A 4 -35.62 -10.20 31.24
C ASN A 4 -34.25 -9.56 31.00
N LYS A 5 -33.57 -9.31 32.13
CA LYS A 5 -32.13 -9.09 32.19
C LYS A 5 -31.44 -10.44 32.04
N ILE A 6 -30.58 -10.59 31.04
CA ILE A 6 -29.51 -11.58 31.08
C ILE A 6 -28.22 -10.81 30.80
N PHE A 7 -27.54 -10.45 31.89
CA PHE A 7 -26.14 -10.04 31.89
C PHE A 7 -25.31 -11.32 31.84
N THR A 8 -24.60 -11.55 30.74
CA THR A 8 -23.55 -12.57 30.70
C THR A 8 -22.21 -11.87 30.88
N ILE A 9 -21.59 -12.14 32.02
CA ILE A 9 -20.29 -11.65 32.46
C ILE A 9 -19.18 -12.52 31.82
N PHE A 10 -18.07 -11.86 31.47
CA PHE A 10 -16.79 -12.33 30.94
C PHE A 10 -16.19 -13.58 31.63
N PRO A 11 -15.21 -14.23 30.99
CA PRO A 11 -13.85 -14.00 31.50
C PRO A 11 -12.81 -13.65 30.42
N ILE A 12 -11.98 -12.71 30.84
CA ILE A 12 -10.68 -12.27 30.31
C ILE A 12 -9.75 -13.48 30.14
N CYS A 13 -9.24 -13.70 28.93
CA CYS A 13 -8.01 -14.47 28.72
C CYS A 13 -6.89 -13.52 28.36
N LEU A 14 -6.22 -13.06 29.41
CA LEU A 14 -4.92 -12.40 29.41
C LEU A 14 -3.88 -13.48 29.05
N ILE A 15 -3.32 -13.45 27.83
CA ILE A 15 -2.19 -14.31 27.48
C ILE A 15 -0.95 -13.43 27.34
N TYR A 16 0.01 -13.74 28.20
CA TYR A 16 1.26 -13.05 28.47
C TYR A 16 2.15 -12.90 27.23
N PHE A 17 2.79 -11.73 27.13
CA PHE A 17 3.97 -11.49 26.31
C PHE A 17 5.13 -12.36 26.82
N LEU A 18 5.72 -13.16 25.93
CA LEU A 18 7.04 -13.75 26.11
C LEU A 18 7.99 -13.05 25.15
N VAL A 19 8.61 -11.98 25.65
CA VAL A 19 9.78 -11.34 25.03
C VAL A 19 10.97 -12.25 25.33
N ILE A 20 11.48 -12.92 24.31
CA ILE A 20 12.78 -13.58 24.40
C ILE A 20 13.77 -12.68 23.67
N ALA A 21 14.49 -11.86 24.44
CA ALA A 21 15.65 -11.13 23.97
C ALA A 21 16.80 -12.13 23.82
N SER A 22 17.17 -12.47 22.60
CA SER A 22 18.43 -13.16 22.32
C SER A 22 19.53 -12.11 22.10
N PRO A 23 20.67 -12.19 22.81
CA PRO A 23 21.78 -11.30 22.57
C PRO A 23 22.43 -11.59 21.21
N ILE A 24 22.73 -10.51 20.49
CA ILE A 24 23.49 -10.48 19.24
C ILE A 24 24.94 -10.82 19.58
N SER A 25 25.47 -11.93 19.06
CA SER A 25 26.92 -12.15 18.96
C SER A 25 27.40 -11.54 17.64
N LEU A 26 28.12 -10.43 17.74
CA LEU A 26 28.94 -9.87 16.66
C LEU A 26 30.27 -10.62 16.64
N PRO A 27 30.75 -11.13 15.49
CA PRO A 27 32.14 -11.53 15.35
C PRO A 27 33.02 -10.28 15.21
N GLU A 28 33.99 -10.18 16.13
CA GLU A 28 35.13 -9.28 16.10
C GLU A 28 36.03 -9.69 14.92
N PHE A 29 36.17 -8.83 13.91
CA PHE A 29 37.12 -9.04 12.83
C PHE A 29 38.40 -8.31 13.18
N ASP A 30 39.37 -9.10 13.64
CA ASP A 30 40.75 -8.70 13.88
C ASP A 30 41.40 -8.20 12.58
N LEU A 31 42.04 -7.05 12.70
CA LEU A 31 42.62 -6.28 11.61
C LEU A 31 44.14 -6.48 11.64
N GLU A 32 44.62 -7.64 11.23
CA GLU A 32 46.06 -7.86 11.08
C GLU A 32 46.37 -8.99 10.10
N ASN A 33 46.47 -8.66 8.81
CA ASN A 33 47.54 -9.22 7.96
C ASN A 33 47.67 -8.39 6.67
N ILE A 34 48.51 -7.37 6.70
CA ILE A 34 49.07 -6.78 5.49
C ILE A 34 50.43 -7.43 5.28
N GLU A 35 50.66 -7.80 4.01
CA GLU A 35 51.96 -7.93 3.32
C GLU A 35 52.39 -9.37 2.96
N LYS A 36 52.14 -9.78 1.71
CA LYS A 36 53.21 -9.75 0.68
C LYS A 36 52.74 -10.16 -0.72
N ALA A 37 53.12 -9.29 -1.66
CA ALA A 37 53.67 -9.56 -3.00
C ALA A 37 52.75 -9.91 -4.20
N ALA A 38 52.81 -8.97 -5.16
CA ALA A 38 53.02 -9.14 -6.60
C ALA A 38 51.80 -9.20 -7.54
N THR A 39 51.53 -8.03 -8.15
CA THR A 39 51.42 -7.81 -9.60
C THR A 39 50.44 -8.68 -10.39
N SER A 40 49.28 -8.09 -10.76
CA SER A 40 48.78 -7.94 -12.14
C SER A 40 47.41 -7.25 -12.13
N ALA A 41 47.26 -6.16 -12.90
CA ALA A 41 45.94 -5.56 -13.18
C ALA A 41 45.05 -6.55 -13.94
N PRO A 42 43.72 -6.50 -13.71
CA PRO A 42 42.91 -5.72 -14.63
C PRO A 42 42.02 -4.74 -13.88
N THR A 43 41.90 -3.53 -14.43
CA THR A 43 40.96 -2.50 -14.01
C THR A 43 39.55 -3.06 -14.15
N THR A 44 39.05 -3.69 -13.10
CA THR A 44 37.66 -4.09 -13.00
C THR A 44 36.91 -2.80 -12.66
N SER A 45 36.50 -2.09 -13.70
CA SER A 45 35.47 -1.07 -13.59
C SER A 45 34.28 -1.72 -12.87
N ALA A 46 34.13 -1.40 -11.59
CA ALA A 46 32.94 -1.74 -10.84
C ALA A 46 31.73 -1.30 -11.68
N PRO A 47 30.69 -2.14 -11.84
CA PRO A 47 29.47 -1.69 -12.49
C PRO A 47 28.99 -0.49 -11.69
N SER A 48 29.07 0.69 -12.29
CA SER A 48 28.42 1.88 -11.78
C SER A 48 27.01 1.47 -11.42
N SER A 49 26.68 1.53 -10.13
CA SER A 49 25.33 1.30 -9.63
C SER A 49 24.41 2.09 -10.54
N SER A 50 23.64 1.39 -11.37
CA SER A 50 22.67 2.02 -12.24
C SER A 50 21.81 2.86 -11.30
N SER A 51 21.85 4.17 -11.49
CA SER A 51 20.96 5.10 -10.83
C SER A 51 19.56 4.66 -11.23
N SER A 52 18.94 3.80 -10.42
CA SER A 52 17.56 3.39 -10.63
C SER A 52 16.76 4.66 -10.41
N SER A 53 16.38 5.29 -11.52
CA SER A 53 15.51 6.46 -11.48
C SER A 53 14.23 5.98 -10.81
N SER A 54 13.93 6.55 -9.63
CA SER A 54 12.69 6.22 -8.95
C SER A 54 11.52 6.58 -9.88
N PRO A 55 10.54 5.69 -10.04
CA PRO A 55 9.44 5.90 -10.98
C PRO A 55 8.71 7.21 -10.67
N SER A 56 8.44 7.99 -11.71
CA SER A 56 7.75 9.29 -11.62
C SER A 56 6.24 9.14 -11.70
N ALA A 57 5.73 8.00 -12.17
CA ALA A 57 4.32 7.70 -12.25
C ALA A 57 4.02 6.20 -12.04
N ALA A 58 2.80 5.91 -11.62
CA ALA A 58 2.27 4.55 -11.51
C ALA A 58 0.75 4.53 -11.72
N ILE A 59 0.20 3.34 -11.96
CA ILE A 59 -1.23 3.14 -12.18
C ILE A 59 -1.74 1.86 -11.50
N ALA A 60 -2.94 1.94 -10.92
CA ALA A 60 -3.75 0.82 -10.48
C ALA A 60 -4.97 0.73 -11.40
N VAL A 61 -5.10 -0.36 -12.14
CA VAL A 61 -6.23 -0.59 -13.07
C VAL A 61 -7.12 -1.68 -12.52
N PHE A 62 -8.41 -1.37 -12.41
CA PHE A 62 -9.46 -2.30 -12.01
C PHE A 62 -10.21 -2.76 -13.26
N THR A 63 -10.24 -4.06 -13.48
CA THR A 63 -10.87 -4.68 -14.64
C THR A 63 -11.95 -5.65 -14.19
N ASN A 64 -12.83 -6.02 -15.13
CA ASN A 64 -13.88 -7.01 -14.91
C ASN A 64 -13.66 -8.25 -15.80
N PRO A 65 -12.63 -9.06 -15.52
CA PRO A 65 -12.34 -10.23 -16.35
C PRO A 65 -13.46 -11.28 -16.30
N SER A 66 -14.28 -11.28 -15.25
CA SER A 66 -15.35 -12.25 -15.03
C SER A 66 -16.72 -11.78 -15.53
N ASN A 67 -16.82 -10.62 -16.19
CA ASN A 67 -18.08 -10.01 -16.62
C ASN A 67 -19.13 -9.89 -15.49
N SER A 68 -18.69 -9.70 -14.25
CA SER A 68 -19.56 -9.54 -13.10
C SER A 68 -20.18 -8.13 -13.08
N SER A 69 -21.49 -8.03 -12.89
CA SER A 69 -22.18 -6.73 -12.78
C SER A 69 -21.77 -5.92 -11.55
N THR A 70 -21.14 -6.56 -10.56
CA THR A 70 -20.70 -5.91 -9.30
C THR A 70 -19.20 -5.63 -9.25
N ALA A 71 -18.45 -5.98 -10.29
CA ALA A 71 -17.01 -5.74 -10.32
C ALA A 71 -16.71 -4.24 -10.31
N VAL A 72 -15.74 -3.85 -9.49
CA VAL A 72 -15.15 -2.51 -9.57
C VAL A 72 -14.31 -2.43 -10.83
N THR A 73 -14.57 -1.41 -11.65
CA THR A 73 -13.74 -1.07 -12.82
C THR A 73 -13.32 0.39 -12.76
N GLY A 74 -12.24 0.72 -13.45
CA GLY A 74 -11.70 2.07 -13.52
C GLY A 74 -10.20 2.10 -13.26
N GLN A 75 -9.67 3.27 -12.93
CA GLN A 75 -8.24 3.46 -12.77
C GLN A 75 -7.89 4.54 -11.75
N ILE A 76 -6.75 4.35 -11.10
CA ILE A 76 -6.15 5.31 -10.19
C ILE A 76 -4.69 5.51 -10.62
N LYS A 77 -4.31 6.76 -10.84
CA LYS A 77 -2.99 7.20 -11.28
C LYS A 77 -2.26 7.91 -10.14
N PHE A 78 -0.97 7.66 -10.07
CA PHE A 78 -0.03 8.29 -9.15
C PHE A 78 0.96 9.07 -9.99
N THR A 79 1.17 10.34 -9.68
CA THR A 79 2.12 11.19 -10.40
C THR A 79 2.92 12.00 -9.40
N LYS A 80 4.24 11.83 -9.45
CA LYS A 80 5.18 12.56 -8.61
C LYS A 80 5.17 14.03 -9.05
N THR A 81 4.73 14.92 -8.17
CA THR A 81 4.70 16.37 -8.43
C THR A 81 5.91 17.08 -7.80
N SER A 82 6.50 16.52 -6.75
CA SER A 82 7.79 16.94 -6.21
C SER A 82 8.49 15.76 -5.52
N GLN A 83 9.68 15.98 -4.92
CA GLN A 83 10.47 14.89 -4.32
C GLN A 83 9.69 14.05 -3.29
N ASN A 84 8.80 14.68 -2.52
CA ASN A 84 8.01 14.04 -1.46
C ASN A 84 6.50 14.27 -1.62
N LYS A 85 6.03 14.64 -2.82
CA LYS A 85 4.62 14.92 -3.07
C LYS A 85 4.14 14.14 -4.28
N THR A 86 3.03 13.44 -4.11
CA THR A 86 2.41 12.67 -5.18
C THR A 86 0.95 13.09 -5.33
N ASN A 87 0.58 13.48 -6.54
CA ASN A 87 -0.82 13.62 -6.90
C ASN A 87 -1.39 12.23 -7.17
N VAL A 88 -2.51 11.90 -6.54
CA VAL A 88 -3.30 10.71 -6.82
C VAL A 88 -4.60 11.16 -7.44
N SER A 89 -4.87 10.69 -8.65
CA SER A 89 -6.11 10.99 -9.36
C SER A 89 -6.75 9.71 -9.89
N GLY A 90 -8.07 9.68 -10.00
CA GLY A 90 -8.74 8.48 -10.44
C GLY A 90 -10.20 8.66 -10.74
N LYS A 91 -10.79 7.58 -11.24
CA LYS A 91 -12.22 7.43 -11.46
C LYS A 91 -12.54 5.94 -11.44
N LEU A 92 -13.62 5.58 -10.76
CA LEU A 92 -14.21 4.25 -10.85
C LEU A 92 -15.42 4.33 -11.78
N ASP A 93 -15.56 3.38 -12.70
CA ASP A 93 -16.64 3.35 -13.70
C ASP A 93 -17.81 2.45 -13.26
N SER A 94 -17.54 1.46 -12.40
CA SER A 94 -18.52 0.53 -11.84
C SER A 94 -18.13 0.03 -10.44
N GLY A 95 -19.00 -0.79 -9.83
CA GLY A 95 -18.72 -1.51 -8.57
C GLY A 95 -18.87 -0.68 -7.30
N ILE A 96 -19.61 0.43 -7.39
CA ILE A 96 -20.02 1.24 -6.25
C ILE A 96 -21.36 0.71 -5.72
N PHE A 97 -21.38 0.26 -4.47
CA PHE A 97 -22.53 -0.34 -3.78
C PHE A 97 -23.54 0.66 -3.23
N ASP A 98 -23.12 1.88 -2.94
CA ASP A 98 -23.96 2.97 -2.43
C ASP A 98 -23.34 4.34 -2.70
N LYS A 99 -24.15 5.39 -2.52
CA LYS A 99 -23.79 6.77 -2.86
C LYS A 99 -22.95 7.49 -1.79
N VAL A 100 -22.60 6.82 -0.69
CA VAL A 100 -21.95 7.45 0.46
C VAL A 100 -20.44 7.22 0.37
N ALA A 101 -19.71 8.19 -0.17
CA ALA A 101 -18.25 8.08 -0.35
C ALA A 101 -17.49 7.73 0.94
N ALA A 102 -17.99 8.19 2.09
CA ALA A 102 -17.43 7.87 3.41
C ALA A 102 -17.53 6.39 3.82
N ASN A 103 -18.31 5.56 3.12
CA ASN A 103 -18.35 4.12 3.35
C ASN A 103 -17.20 3.37 2.69
N TYR A 104 -16.43 4.04 1.82
CA TYR A 104 -15.34 3.44 1.06
C TYR A 104 -13.99 3.87 1.61
N GLN A 105 -13.06 2.93 1.61
CA GLN A 105 -11.69 3.15 2.00
C GLN A 105 -10.76 2.79 0.84
N PHE A 106 -9.72 3.60 0.66
CA PHE A 106 -8.68 3.46 -0.34
C PHE A 106 -7.35 3.25 0.38
N LYS A 107 -6.77 2.06 0.27
CA LYS A 107 -5.55 1.70 0.98
C LYS A 107 -4.52 1.16 0.02
N ILE A 108 -3.25 1.35 0.38
CA ILE A 108 -2.14 0.65 -0.24
C ILE A 108 -1.57 -0.29 0.79
N VAL A 109 -1.56 -1.59 0.48
CA VAL A 109 -1.05 -2.64 1.34
C VAL A 109 0.06 -3.40 0.63
N ASP A 110 1.02 -3.89 1.39
CA ASP A 110 2.12 -4.69 0.85
C ASP A 110 1.65 -6.09 0.42
N ARG A 111 2.58 -6.90 -0.08
CA ARG A 111 2.31 -8.30 -0.47
C ARG A 111 1.82 -9.19 0.67
N SER A 112 2.16 -8.84 1.90
CA SER A 112 1.73 -9.50 3.14
C SER A 112 0.44 -8.91 3.72
N LYS A 113 -0.22 -7.99 3.01
CA LYS A 113 -1.44 -7.26 3.43
C LYS A 113 -1.23 -6.33 4.62
N ILE A 114 0.00 -5.90 4.86
CA ILE A 114 0.32 -4.87 5.86
C ILE A 114 0.06 -3.49 5.24
N LEU A 115 -0.62 -2.63 5.98
CA LEU A 115 -0.91 -1.27 5.56
C LEU A 115 0.37 -0.45 5.34
N ILE A 116 0.51 0.14 4.15
CA ILE A 116 1.58 1.09 3.80
C ILE A 116 1.04 2.52 3.87
N TYR A 117 -0.09 2.79 3.21
CA TYR A 117 -0.75 4.09 3.20
C TYR A 117 -2.27 3.93 3.31
N ASP A 118 -2.92 4.77 4.12
CA ASP A 118 -4.36 4.97 4.09
C ASP A 118 -4.67 6.29 3.38
N LEU A 119 -5.18 6.21 2.15
CA LEU A 119 -5.48 7.38 1.34
C LEU A 119 -6.84 7.99 1.70
N THR A 120 -7.64 7.30 2.50
CA THR A 120 -8.99 7.72 2.90
C THR A 120 -8.93 8.83 3.93
N THR A 121 -8.14 8.64 4.98
CA THR A 121 -7.95 9.61 6.07
C THR A 121 -7.36 10.92 5.56
N ASP A 122 -6.55 10.81 4.51
CA ASP A 122 -5.81 11.89 3.91
C ASP A 122 -6.61 12.57 2.77
N GLY A 123 -7.85 12.15 2.51
CA GLY A 123 -8.81 12.93 1.72
C GLY A 123 -9.09 12.47 0.29
N LEU A 124 -8.68 11.26 -0.10
CA LEU A 124 -9.03 10.70 -1.43
C LEU A 124 -10.52 10.43 -1.60
N ASN A 125 -11.30 10.40 -0.52
CA ASN A 125 -12.73 10.11 -0.51
C ASN A 125 -13.64 11.31 -0.87
N LYS A 126 -13.06 12.40 -1.38
CA LYS A 126 -13.79 13.59 -1.84
C LYS A 126 -14.31 13.42 -3.28
N TRP A 127 -15.23 12.47 -3.46
CA TRP A 127 -15.92 12.22 -4.73
C TRP A 127 -17.41 12.04 -4.52
N SER A 128 -18.17 12.12 -5.61
CA SER A 128 -19.58 11.77 -5.63
C SER A 128 -19.82 10.60 -6.58
N VAL A 129 -20.97 9.94 -6.39
CA VAL A 129 -21.37 8.78 -7.18
C VAL A 129 -22.22 9.24 -8.36
N ASN A 130 -21.84 8.82 -9.57
CA ASN A 130 -22.68 8.93 -10.76
C ASN A 130 -23.48 7.63 -10.94
N SER A 131 -24.15 7.43 -12.08
CA SER A 131 -25.05 6.28 -12.30
C SER A 131 -24.48 4.92 -11.87
N THR A 132 -23.21 4.66 -12.17
CA THR A 132 -22.58 3.34 -11.95
C THR A 132 -21.24 3.43 -11.22
N GLY A 133 -20.59 4.59 -11.24
CA GLY A 133 -19.24 4.80 -10.73
C GLY A 133 -19.10 6.11 -9.97
N THR A 134 -17.93 6.74 -10.07
CA THR A 134 -17.62 7.99 -9.39
C THR A 134 -17.43 9.13 -10.38
N THR A 135 -17.59 10.36 -9.90
CA THR A 135 -16.91 11.50 -10.53
C THR A 135 -15.39 11.29 -10.48
N PRO A 136 -14.62 11.92 -11.39
CA PRO A 136 -13.19 12.01 -11.22
C PRO A 136 -12.83 12.63 -9.86
N PHE A 137 -11.78 12.14 -9.25
CA PHE A 137 -11.23 12.68 -8.01
C PHE A 137 -9.72 12.85 -8.12
N GLN A 138 -9.20 13.79 -7.33
CA GLN A 138 -7.77 13.99 -7.19
C GLN A 138 -7.43 14.51 -5.79
N HIS A 139 -6.28 14.11 -5.28
CA HIS A 139 -5.74 14.64 -4.05
C HIS A 139 -4.21 14.58 -4.07
N ASP A 140 -3.58 15.54 -3.41
CA ASP A 140 -2.14 15.62 -3.28
C ASP A 140 -1.72 15.05 -1.92
N PHE A 141 -0.83 14.07 -1.93
CA PHE A 141 -0.33 13.43 -0.71
C PHE A 141 1.12 13.81 -0.47
N ASP A 142 1.38 14.30 0.73
CA ASP A 142 2.74 14.45 1.23
C ASP A 142 3.26 13.09 1.69
N LYS A 143 4.55 12.84 1.46
CA LYS A 143 5.29 11.62 1.85
C LYS A 143 4.80 10.32 1.21
N LEU A 144 3.85 10.35 0.27
CA LEU A 144 3.51 9.20 -0.55
C LEU A 144 4.58 9.04 -1.63
N LEU A 145 5.41 8.00 -1.50
CA LEU A 145 6.51 7.71 -2.43
C LEU A 145 6.10 6.63 -3.44
N ILE A 146 6.15 6.96 -4.75
CA ILE A 146 5.79 6.02 -5.82
C ILE A 146 6.66 4.75 -5.77
N SER A 147 7.96 4.88 -5.51
CA SER A 147 8.88 3.75 -5.37
C SER A 147 8.54 2.78 -4.23
N LYS A 148 7.72 3.19 -3.25
CA LYS A 148 7.26 2.33 -2.15
C LYS A 148 5.96 1.58 -2.46
N ILE A 149 5.18 2.08 -3.42
CA ILE A 149 3.85 1.54 -3.73
C ILE A 149 3.82 0.73 -5.02
N VAL A 150 4.80 0.93 -5.92
CA VAL A 150 4.96 0.07 -7.10
C VAL A 150 5.13 -1.39 -6.65
N ASP A 151 4.47 -2.28 -7.38
CA ASP A 151 4.36 -3.70 -7.08
C ASP A 151 3.65 -4.04 -5.77
N GLN A 152 2.95 -3.08 -5.15
CA GLN A 152 2.07 -3.32 -4.01
C GLN A 152 0.60 -3.37 -4.42
N PHE A 153 -0.28 -3.70 -3.49
CA PHE A 153 -1.71 -3.77 -3.74
C PHE A 153 -2.39 -2.44 -3.43
N PHE A 154 -3.14 -1.94 -4.39
CA PHE A 154 -4.18 -0.95 -4.13
C PHE A 154 -5.47 -1.68 -3.79
N GLU A 155 -6.00 -1.43 -2.60
CA GLU A 155 -7.21 -2.01 -2.06
C GLU A 155 -8.33 -0.97 -2.00
N ILE A 156 -9.51 -1.36 -2.46
CA ILE A 156 -10.76 -0.64 -2.23
C ILE A 156 -11.62 -1.53 -1.34
N SER A 157 -12.03 -1.01 -0.19
CA SER A 157 -12.94 -1.69 0.72
C SER A 157 -14.14 -0.84 1.06
N HIS A 158 -15.21 -1.49 1.51
CA HIS A 158 -16.45 -0.88 1.93
C HIS A 158 -16.82 -1.36 3.33
N HIS A 159 -17.25 -0.45 4.20
CA HIS A 159 -17.45 -0.71 5.64
C HIS A 159 -18.33 -1.93 5.95
N LYS A 160 -19.34 -2.19 5.11
CA LYS A 160 -20.26 -3.33 5.29
C LYS A 160 -19.97 -4.54 4.40
N LYS A 161 -19.11 -4.40 3.39
CA LYS A 161 -18.86 -5.45 2.39
C LYS A 161 -17.45 -6.03 2.49
N GLY A 162 -16.56 -5.41 3.26
CA GLY A 162 -15.15 -5.76 3.30
C GLY A 162 -14.43 -5.28 2.05
N ILE A 163 -13.41 -6.02 1.63
CA ILE A 163 -12.64 -5.73 0.41
C ILE A 163 -13.55 -5.95 -0.80
N VAL A 164 -13.74 -4.91 -1.60
CA VAL A 164 -14.60 -4.97 -2.80
C VAL A 164 -13.78 -5.11 -4.08
N SER A 165 -12.55 -4.63 -4.08
CA SER A 165 -11.61 -4.85 -5.18
C SER A 165 -10.18 -4.59 -4.75
N MET A 166 -9.25 -5.19 -5.49
CA MET A 166 -7.83 -5.04 -5.23
C MET A 166 -7.05 -5.29 -6.52
N THR A 167 -6.03 -4.47 -6.77
CA THR A 167 -5.18 -4.59 -7.96
C THR A 167 -3.74 -4.24 -7.63
N ILE A 168 -2.80 -4.62 -8.49
CA ILE A 168 -1.38 -4.27 -8.33
C ILE A 168 -1.14 -2.88 -8.91
N VAL A 169 -0.41 -2.06 -8.18
CA VAL A 169 0.12 -0.78 -8.67
C VAL A 169 1.32 -1.06 -9.57
N LYS A 170 1.25 -0.63 -10.83
CA LYS A 170 2.31 -0.81 -11.82
C LYS A 170 2.97 0.53 -12.15
N SER A 171 4.29 0.55 -12.27
CA SER A 171 5.00 1.70 -12.86
C SER A 171 4.54 1.91 -14.31
N ILE A 172 4.50 3.16 -14.75
CA ILE A 172 4.23 3.55 -16.14
C ILE A 172 5.28 4.52 -16.67
#